data_AF-A0A3D5DAZ4-F1
#
_entry.id   AF-A0A3D5DAZ4-F1
#
_cell.length_a   1.000
_cell.length_b   1.000
_cell.length_c   1.000
_cell.angle_alpha   90.00
_cell.angle_beta   90.00
_cell.angle_gamma   90.00
#
_symmetry.space_group_name_H-M   'P 1'
#
loop_
_entity.id
_entity.type
_entity.pdbx_description
1 polymer ?
#
loop_
_entity_poly.entity_id
_entity_poly.type
_entity_poly.pdbx_seq_one_letter_code
_entity_poly.pdbx_strand_id
1 'polypeptide(L)'
;DMLDPFGPPENTTPEQKKILDDFIQETYSKFVDVIEKGRAKKGLRSTDHAKPLATDWKDYADGRILTGRQAEELGMVDALGDFDRAVELAEDITGISKGTARIIRHDPPVNLGGILRLLGKAEETKQPPTIKVDLGLDIPKLQPGRAYYLSHHLLAE
;
A
#
# COMPACT_ATOMS: atom_id res chain seq x y z
N ASP A 1 -5.09 28.79 15.74
CA ASP A 1 -6.39 28.11 15.58
C ASP A 1 -6.16 26.82 14.81
N MET A 2 -6.73 25.69 15.22
CA MET A 2 -6.52 24.39 14.56
C MET A 2 -7.17 24.28 13.18
N LEU A 3 -8.11 25.15 12.87
CA LEU A 3 -8.76 25.23 11.56
C LEU A 3 -8.03 26.16 10.59
N ASP A 4 -6.92 26.76 11.01
CA ASP A 4 -6.05 27.56 10.13
C ASP A 4 -4.94 26.66 9.55
N PRO A 5 -5.03 26.26 8.27
CA PRO A 5 -4.01 25.43 7.64
C PRO A 5 -2.64 26.12 7.46
N PHE A 6 -2.55 27.43 7.74
CA PHE A 6 -1.32 28.21 7.67
C PHE A 6 -0.89 28.80 9.02
N GLY A 7 -1.63 28.52 10.09
CA GLY A 7 -1.31 28.97 11.44
C GLY A 7 -0.20 28.13 12.06
N PRO A 8 0.71 28.73 12.85
CA PRO A 8 1.75 27.96 13.53
C PRO A 8 1.11 27.06 14.61
N PRO A 9 1.61 25.82 14.78
CA PRO A 9 1.06 24.83 15.71
C PRO A 9 1.13 25.27 17.19
N GLU A 10 1.96 26.28 17.50
CA GLU A 10 2.02 26.89 18.83
C GLU A 10 0.74 27.65 19.21
N ASN A 11 -0.06 28.10 18.23
CA ASN A 11 -1.30 28.87 18.44
C ASN A 11 -2.54 27.99 18.69
N THR A 12 -2.34 26.71 18.99
CA THR A 12 -3.41 25.76 19.28
C THR A 12 -3.65 25.70 20.79
N THR A 13 -4.88 25.98 21.23
CA THR A 13 -5.21 25.93 22.67
C THR A 13 -5.26 24.47 23.19
N PRO A 14 -5.06 24.25 24.50
CA PRO A 14 -5.15 22.91 25.09
C PRO A 14 -6.48 22.21 24.83
N GLU A 15 -7.59 22.96 24.83
CA GLU A 15 -8.93 22.45 24.58
C GLU A 15 -9.07 21.97 23.14
N GLN A 16 -8.54 22.73 22.17
CA GLN A 16 -8.56 22.35 20.77
C GLN A 16 -7.70 21.09 20.54
N LYS A 17 -6.49 21.00 21.16
CA LYS A 17 -5.66 19.78 21.09
C LYS A 17 -6.43 18.58 21.61
N LYS A 18 -7.10 18.73 22.75
CA LYS A 18 -7.89 17.65 23.35
C LYS A 18 -8.98 17.13 22.39
N ILE A 19 -9.69 18.02 21.71
CA ILE A 19 -10.73 17.61 20.74
C ILE A 19 -10.12 16.78 19.60
N LEU A 20 -8.99 17.20 19.05
CA LEU A 20 -8.32 16.44 17.99
C LEU A 20 -7.77 15.12 18.51
N ASP A 21 -7.14 15.12 19.69
CA ASP A 21 -6.59 13.91 20.30
C ASP A 21 -7.70 12.89 20.55
N ASP A 22 -8.85 13.31 21.09
CA ASP A 22 -10.01 12.44 21.31
C ASP A 22 -10.49 11.82 19.97
N PHE A 23 -10.55 12.60 18.89
CA PHE A 23 -10.92 12.12 17.55
C PHE A 23 -9.90 11.12 16.97
N ILE A 24 -8.61 11.41 17.12
CA ILE A 24 -7.51 10.52 16.70
C ILE A 24 -7.59 9.21 17.48
N GLN A 25 -7.78 9.27 18.80
CA GLN A 25 -7.90 8.10 19.66
C GLN A 25 -9.12 7.26 19.32
N GLU A 26 -10.26 7.88 18.98
CA GLU A 26 -11.44 7.16 18.52
C GLU A 26 -11.15 6.41 17.20
N THR A 27 -10.51 7.07 16.24
CA THR A 27 -10.16 6.47 14.95
C THR A 27 -9.14 5.34 15.10
N TYR A 28 -8.12 5.55 15.95
CA TYR A 28 -7.12 4.53 16.29
C TYR A 28 -7.76 3.31 16.94
N SER A 29 -8.62 3.52 17.94
CA SER A 29 -9.31 2.44 18.65
C SER A 29 -10.17 1.61 17.70
N LYS A 30 -10.87 2.24 16.75
CA LYS A 30 -11.63 1.54 15.70
C LYS A 30 -10.72 0.68 14.82
N PHE A 31 -9.55 1.18 14.45
CA PHE A 31 -8.60 0.44 13.62
C PHE A 31 -8.05 -0.80 14.36
N VAL A 32 -7.64 -0.65 15.62
CA VAL A 32 -7.20 -1.76 16.48
C VAL A 32 -8.29 -2.82 16.61
N ASP A 33 -9.53 -2.39 16.84
CA ASP A 33 -10.68 -3.27 17.02
C ASP A 33 -11.02 -4.06 15.72
N VAL A 34 -10.83 -3.44 14.55
CA VAL A 34 -10.94 -4.13 13.24
C VAL A 34 -9.87 -5.21 13.09
N ILE A 35 -8.63 -4.96 13.52
CA ILE A 35 -7.55 -5.95 13.48
C ILE A 35 -7.87 -7.14 14.38
N GLU A 36 -8.22 -6.89 15.65
CA GLU A 36 -8.53 -7.96 16.61
C GLU A 36 -9.68 -8.83 16.10
N LYS A 37 -10.80 -8.21 15.71
CA LYS A 37 -11.96 -8.93 15.18
C LYS A 37 -11.63 -9.65 13.88
N GLY A 38 -10.84 -9.03 13.00
CA GLY A 38 -10.42 -9.61 11.73
C GLY A 38 -9.61 -10.89 11.93
N ARG A 39 -8.64 -10.88 12.84
CA ARG A 39 -7.76 -12.02 13.13
C ARG A 39 -8.44 -13.09 13.98
N ALA A 40 -9.42 -12.72 14.82
CA ALA A 40 -10.21 -13.65 15.63
C ALA A 40 -11.29 -14.41 14.84
N LYS A 41 -11.70 -13.91 13.66
CA LYS A 41 -12.68 -14.60 12.80
C LYS A 41 -12.16 -15.97 12.39
N LYS A 42 -12.92 -17.03 12.66
CA LYS A 42 -12.54 -18.40 12.27
C LYS A 42 -12.94 -18.77 10.83
N GLY A 43 -14.02 -18.19 10.28
CA GLY A 43 -14.61 -18.45 8.95
C GLY A 43 -13.80 -19.31 7.94
N LEU A 44 -13.25 -18.67 6.89
CA LEU A 44 -12.35 -19.31 5.92
C LEU A 44 -10.90 -19.44 6.43
N ARG A 45 -10.65 -19.07 7.69
CA ARG A 45 -9.33 -19.21 8.33
C ARG A 45 -9.22 -20.62 8.88
N SER A 46 -8.73 -21.54 8.06
CA SER A 46 -8.33 -22.87 8.55
C SER A 46 -7.30 -22.72 9.66
N THR A 47 -7.40 -23.54 10.71
CA THR A 47 -6.46 -23.55 11.83
C THR A 47 -5.03 -23.81 11.39
N ASP A 48 -4.86 -24.53 10.27
CA ASP A 48 -3.55 -25.03 9.86
C ASP A 48 -2.70 -23.94 9.21
N HIS A 49 -3.34 -22.98 8.54
CA HIS A 49 -2.68 -21.85 7.87
C HIS A 49 -2.79 -20.54 8.66
N ALA A 50 -3.64 -20.49 9.69
CA ALA A 50 -3.90 -19.27 10.44
C ALA A 50 -2.85 -19.03 11.53
N LYS A 51 -2.18 -17.88 11.47
CA LYS A 51 -1.27 -17.46 12.54
C LYS A 51 -2.00 -16.62 13.59
N PRO A 52 -1.96 -16.97 14.89
CA PRO A 52 -2.56 -16.14 15.93
C PRO A 52 -1.79 -14.83 16.09
N LEU A 53 -2.49 -13.75 16.46
CA LEU A 53 -1.84 -12.50 16.86
C LEU A 53 -0.95 -12.75 18.08
N ALA A 54 0.27 -12.22 18.04
CA ALA A 54 1.17 -12.22 19.18
C ALA A 54 0.58 -11.41 20.34
N THR A 55 0.90 -11.72 21.59
CA THR A 55 0.31 -11.04 22.75
C THR A 55 0.66 -9.56 22.84
N ASP A 56 1.81 -9.19 22.29
CA ASP A 56 2.42 -7.85 22.28
C ASP A 56 2.19 -7.10 20.96
N TRP A 57 1.33 -7.60 20.07
CA TRP A 57 1.14 -6.99 18.74
C TRP A 57 0.75 -5.51 18.78
N LYS A 58 0.05 -5.06 19.85
CA LYS A 58 -0.37 -3.67 20.06
C LYS A 58 0.80 -2.72 20.27
N ASP A 59 1.92 -3.20 20.80
CA ASP A 59 3.12 -2.39 21.01
C ASP A 59 3.77 -1.96 19.68
N TYR A 60 3.39 -2.67 18.60
CA TYR A 60 3.80 -2.39 17.22
C TYR A 60 2.72 -1.65 16.41
N ALA A 61 1.59 -1.30 17.02
CA ALA A 61 0.48 -0.59 16.39
C ALA A 61 0.63 0.96 16.47
N ASP A 62 1.85 1.47 16.51
CA ASP A 62 2.15 2.91 16.63
C ASP A 62 2.30 3.65 15.28
N GLY A 63 1.96 2.97 14.17
CA GLY A 63 2.02 3.53 12.82
C GLY A 63 3.34 3.29 12.08
N ARG A 64 4.32 2.59 12.69
CA ARG A 64 5.56 2.22 12.01
C ARG A 64 5.32 1.24 10.85
N ILE A 65 6.26 1.22 9.90
CA ILE A 65 6.26 0.25 8.81
C ILE A 65 6.98 -1.03 9.28
N LEU A 66 6.37 -2.18 9.01
CA LEU A 66 6.94 -3.49 9.31
C LEU A 66 7.33 -4.21 8.02
N THR A 67 8.41 -4.98 8.09
CA THR A 67 8.71 -5.97 7.05
C THR A 67 7.69 -7.11 7.10
N GLY A 68 7.53 -7.83 5.99
CA GLY A 68 6.64 -9.00 5.97
C GLY A 68 6.97 -10.01 7.07
N ARG A 69 8.26 -10.23 7.34
CA ARG A 69 8.71 -11.17 8.39
C ARG A 69 8.28 -10.74 9.79
N GLN A 70 8.46 -9.46 10.13
CA GLN A 70 8.00 -8.92 11.42
C GLN A 70 6.47 -9.00 11.54
N ALA A 71 5.75 -8.67 10.46
CA ALA A 71 4.29 -8.78 10.44
C ALA A 71 3.83 -10.24 10.61
N GLU A 72 4.56 -11.20 10.04
CA GLU A 72 4.30 -12.63 10.22
C GLU A 72 4.59 -13.03 11.67
N GLU A 73 5.74 -12.68 12.25
CA GLU A 73 6.09 -12.95 13.65
C GLU A 73 5.02 -12.47 14.63
N LEU A 74 4.49 -11.26 14.43
CA LEU A 74 3.42 -10.67 15.23
C LEU A 74 2.03 -11.24 14.92
N GLY A 75 1.91 -12.11 13.91
CA GLY A 75 0.66 -12.70 13.48
C GLY A 75 -0.32 -11.70 12.86
N MET A 76 0.19 -10.59 12.30
CA MET A 76 -0.58 -9.64 11.49
C MET A 76 -0.84 -10.21 10.08
N VAL A 77 0.09 -11.02 9.57
CA VAL A 77 -0.09 -11.86 8.38
C VAL A 77 0.08 -13.34 8.74
N ASP A 78 -0.47 -14.22 7.90
CA ASP A 78 -0.47 -15.67 8.17
C ASP A 78 0.77 -16.39 7.62
N ALA A 79 1.24 -15.97 6.44
CA ALA A 79 2.37 -16.59 5.76
C ALA A 79 3.10 -15.57 4.89
N LEU A 80 4.40 -15.79 4.71
CA LEU A 80 5.20 -15.14 3.67
C LEU A 80 5.02 -15.84 2.32
N GLY A 81 4.99 -15.03 1.25
CA GLY A 81 4.91 -15.55 -0.11
C GLY A 81 4.67 -14.44 -1.12
N ASP A 82 4.62 -14.84 -2.38
CA ASP A 82 4.22 -14.02 -3.51
C ASP A 82 2.78 -14.33 -3.93
N PHE A 83 2.41 -13.86 -5.12
CA PHE A 83 1.08 -14.08 -5.67
C PHE A 83 0.79 -15.57 -5.92
N ASP A 84 1.75 -16.32 -6.45
CA ASP A 84 1.56 -17.74 -6.75
C ASP A 84 1.32 -18.52 -5.46
N ARG A 85 2.07 -18.20 -4.39
CA ARG A 85 1.83 -18.79 -3.08
C ARG A 85 0.43 -18.47 -2.54
N ALA A 86 -0.07 -17.26 -2.77
CA ALA A 86 -1.42 -16.88 -2.36
C ALA A 86 -2.50 -17.66 -3.14
N VAL A 87 -2.28 -17.94 -4.43
CA VAL A 87 -3.16 -18.79 -5.24
C VAL A 87 -3.16 -20.23 -4.73
N GLU A 88 -1.99 -20.80 -4.47
CA GLU A 88 -1.88 -22.17 -3.94
C GLU A 88 -2.62 -22.32 -2.59
N LEU A 89 -2.49 -21.34 -1.70
CA LEU A 89 -3.20 -21.33 -0.42
C LEU A 89 -4.72 -21.22 -0.62
N ALA A 90 -5.17 -20.41 -1.57
CA ALA A 90 -6.60 -20.28 -1.88
C ALA A 90 -7.17 -21.58 -2.46
N GLU A 91 -6.42 -22.25 -3.35
CA GLU A 91 -6.77 -23.57 -3.88
C GLU A 91 -6.94 -24.59 -2.76
N ASP A 92 -5.97 -24.66 -1.84
CA ASP A 92 -5.99 -25.58 -0.70
C ASP A 92 -7.18 -25.33 0.24
N ILE A 93 -7.42 -24.06 0.62
CA ILE A 93 -8.54 -23.69 1.50
C ILE A 93 -9.90 -23.99 0.86
N THR A 94 -10.01 -23.91 -0.46
CA THR A 94 -11.27 -24.13 -1.19
C THR A 94 -11.44 -25.55 -1.72
N GLY A 95 -10.43 -26.42 -1.57
CA GLY A 95 -10.44 -27.78 -2.09
C GLY A 95 -10.30 -27.89 -3.61
N ILE A 96 -9.81 -26.83 -4.28
CA ILE A 96 -9.47 -26.87 -5.70
C ILE A 96 -8.12 -27.58 -5.86
N SER A 97 -8.00 -28.44 -6.87
CA SER A 97 -6.74 -29.12 -7.15
C SER A 97 -5.65 -28.12 -7.51
N LYS A 98 -4.45 -28.30 -6.95
CA LYS A 98 -3.33 -27.39 -7.14
C LYS A 98 -3.06 -27.11 -8.63
N GLY A 99 -2.96 -25.83 -9.01
CA GLY A 99 -2.67 -25.37 -10.36
C GLY A 99 -3.83 -25.48 -11.35
N THR A 100 -5.06 -25.73 -10.87
CA THR A 100 -6.25 -25.88 -11.72
C THR A 100 -7.22 -24.71 -11.61
N ALA A 101 -7.01 -23.79 -10.66
CA ALA A 101 -7.86 -22.62 -10.51
C ALA A 101 -7.78 -21.70 -11.73
N ARG A 102 -8.96 -21.26 -12.20
CA ARG A 102 -9.05 -20.23 -13.23
C ARG A 102 -8.93 -18.85 -12.60
N ILE A 103 -7.80 -18.18 -12.82
CA ILE A 103 -7.54 -16.82 -12.35
C ILE A 103 -8.11 -15.83 -13.37
N ILE A 104 -8.96 -14.90 -12.92
CA ILE A 104 -9.54 -13.85 -13.76
C ILE A 104 -9.13 -12.49 -13.19
N ARG A 105 -8.50 -11.66 -14.01
CA ARG A 105 -8.20 -10.26 -13.70
C ARG A 105 -9.14 -9.35 -14.47
N HIS A 106 -9.80 -8.42 -13.77
CA HIS A 106 -10.60 -7.37 -14.39
C HIS A 106 -9.75 -6.13 -14.56
N ASP A 107 -9.13 -5.98 -15.73
CA ASP A 107 -8.44 -4.74 -16.09
C ASP A 107 -9.43 -3.77 -16.75
N PRO A 108 -9.39 -2.46 -16.41
CA PRO A 108 -10.20 -1.48 -17.12
C PRO A 108 -9.84 -1.48 -18.62
N PRO A 109 -10.83 -1.35 -19.52
CA PRO A 109 -10.57 -1.39 -20.95
C PRO A 109 -9.65 -0.24 -21.35
N VAL A 110 -8.60 -0.54 -22.09
CA VAL A 110 -7.73 0.47 -22.71
C VAL A 110 -8.55 1.30 -23.69
N ASN A 111 -8.78 2.57 -23.35
CA ASN A 111 -9.50 3.50 -24.22
C ASN A 111 -8.55 4.03 -25.31
N LEU A 112 -8.70 3.54 -26.54
CA LEU A 112 -7.94 3.99 -27.71
C LEU A 112 -8.04 5.51 -27.95
N GLY A 113 -9.15 6.15 -27.55
CA GLY A 113 -9.30 7.61 -27.62
C GLY A 113 -8.37 8.39 -26.68
N GLY A 114 -7.92 7.76 -25.58
CA GLY A 114 -6.89 8.32 -24.71
C GLY A 114 -5.50 8.30 -25.35
N ILE A 115 -5.22 7.26 -26.16
CA ILE A 115 -3.98 7.13 -26.93
C ILE A 115 -3.97 8.14 -28.08
N LEU A 116 -5.08 8.29 -28.81
CA LEU A 116 -5.20 9.24 -29.92
C LEU A 116 -5.15 10.71 -29.48
N ARG A 117 -5.56 11.03 -28.24
CA ARG A 117 -5.36 12.36 -27.64
C ARG A 117 -3.90 12.75 -27.45
N LEU A 118 -2.99 11.77 -27.33
CA LEU A 118 -1.56 12.01 -27.24
C LEU A 118 -0.96 12.37 -28.62
N LEU A 119 -1.54 11.82 -29.69
CA LEU A 119 -1.12 12.06 -31.08
C LEU A 119 -1.79 13.31 -31.69
N GLY A 120 -2.96 13.71 -31.17
CA GLY A 120 -3.72 14.87 -31.65
C GLY A 120 -3.40 16.20 -30.97
N LYS A 121 -2.56 16.22 -29.92
CA LYS A 121 -2.08 17.45 -29.25
C LYS A 121 -0.83 18.02 -29.93
N ALA A 122 -0.84 18.10 -31.25
CA ALA A 122 0.11 18.90 -32.01
C ALA A 122 -0.61 20.17 -32.48
N GLU A 123 -0.94 21.07 -31.54
CA GLU A 123 -1.31 22.44 -31.91
C GLU A 123 -0.09 23.37 -31.81
N GLU A 124 0.16 24.03 -32.93
CA GLU A 124 1.09 25.12 -33.23
C GLU A 124 1.83 25.75 -32.03
N THR A 125 3.02 25.25 -31.73
CA THR A 125 4.00 25.99 -30.94
C THR A 125 5.08 26.52 -31.89
N LYS A 126 5.26 27.85 -31.93
CA LYS A 126 6.22 28.59 -32.80
C LYS A 126 7.72 28.29 -32.55
N GLN A 127 8.08 27.17 -31.93
CA GLN A 127 9.46 26.80 -31.68
C GLN A 127 9.81 25.53 -32.47
N PRO A 128 10.98 25.50 -33.16
CA PRO A 128 11.39 24.31 -33.89
C PRO A 128 11.52 23.13 -32.93
N PRO A 129 11.12 21.92 -33.35
CA PRO A 129 11.21 20.74 -32.50
C PRO A 129 12.67 20.49 -32.18
N THR A 130 13.06 20.75 -30.94
CA THR A 130 14.35 20.30 -30.43
C THR A 130 14.26 18.79 -30.32
N ILE A 131 15.05 18.09 -31.13
CA ILE A 131 15.18 16.63 -31.03
C ILE A 131 15.95 16.36 -29.72
N LYS A 132 15.20 16.20 -28.63
CA LYS A 132 15.72 15.56 -27.43
C LYS A 132 15.78 14.07 -27.75
N VAL A 133 16.98 13.53 -27.89
CA VAL A 133 17.22 12.09 -27.88
C VAL A 133 16.99 11.64 -26.44
N ASP A 134 15.73 11.42 -26.11
CA ASP A 134 15.34 10.81 -24.84
C ASP A 134 15.59 9.31 -25.00
N LEU A 135 16.59 8.77 -24.28
CA LEU A 135 17.05 7.38 -24.39
C LEU A 135 16.00 6.35 -23.92
N GLY A 136 14.73 6.74 -23.71
CA GLY A 136 13.66 5.90 -23.21
C GLY A 136 13.90 5.37 -21.80
N LEU A 137 14.96 5.83 -21.14
CA LEU A 137 15.29 5.57 -19.75
C LEU A 137 14.57 6.61 -18.89
N ASP A 138 13.24 6.52 -18.83
CA ASP A 138 12.49 7.14 -17.75
C ASP A 138 13.02 6.53 -16.45
N ILE A 139 13.89 7.25 -15.73
CA ILE A 139 14.32 6.84 -14.40
C ILE A 139 13.03 6.65 -13.60
N PRO A 140 12.72 5.42 -13.13
CA PRO A 140 11.45 5.16 -12.49
C PRO A 140 11.31 6.10 -11.30
N LYS A 141 10.23 6.91 -11.29
CA LYS A 141 9.98 7.85 -10.21
C LYS A 141 9.92 7.08 -8.90
N LEU A 142 10.93 7.29 -8.06
CA LEU A 142 11.00 6.66 -6.75
C LEU A 142 9.81 7.13 -5.93
N GLN A 143 9.12 6.18 -5.32
CA GLN A 143 7.98 6.44 -4.47
C GLN A 143 8.47 6.52 -3.02
N PRO A 144 8.07 7.55 -2.26
CA PRO A 144 8.38 7.64 -0.84
C PRO A 144 7.94 6.38 -0.09
N GLY A 145 8.74 5.95 0.88
CA GLY A 145 8.41 4.82 1.76
C GLY A 145 8.58 3.42 1.15
N ARG A 146 9.20 3.28 -0.03
CA ARG A 146 9.51 1.97 -0.64
C ARG A 146 11.02 1.71 -0.60
N ALA A 147 11.38 0.45 -0.35
CA ALA A 147 12.75 -0.02 -0.45
C ALA A 147 13.12 -0.26 -1.93
N TYR A 148 14.28 0.24 -2.35
CA TYR A 148 14.79 0.08 -3.71
C TYR A 148 16.20 -0.50 -3.67
N TYR A 149 16.44 -1.50 -4.52
CA TYR A 149 17.80 -1.95 -4.85
C TYR A 149 18.30 -1.10 -6.01
N LEU A 150 19.05 -0.05 -5.71
CA LEU A 150 19.62 0.85 -6.73
C LEU A 150 21.07 0.50 -6.99
N SER A 151 21.46 0.49 -8.27
CA SER A 151 22.86 0.36 -8.65
C SER A 151 23.62 1.62 -8.23
N HIS A 152 24.84 1.44 -7.70
CA HIS A 152 25.71 2.56 -7.33
C HIS A 152 26.05 3.45 -8.54
N HIS A 153 26.03 2.92 -9.76
CA HIS A 153 26.28 3.68 -10.99
C HIS A 153 25.19 4.69 -11.34
N LEU A 154 23.97 4.52 -10.81
CA LEU A 154 22.86 5.48 -10.98
C LEU A 154 22.95 6.68 -10.04
N LEU A 155 23.84 6.62 -9.04
CA LEU A 155 24.02 7.62 -7.99
C LEU A 155 25.41 8.28 -8.04
N ALA A 156 26.24 7.90 -9.02
CA ALA A 156 27.54 8.53 -9.24
C ALA A 156 27.34 9.78 -10.11
N GLU A 157 27.68 10.95 -9.55
CA GLU A 157 27.76 12.23 -10.27
C GLU A 157 28.84 12.21 -11.37
#